data_AF-A0A9P2ZQS4-F1
#
_entry.id   AF-A0A9P2ZQS4-F1
#
_cell.length_a   1.000
_cell.length_b   1.000
_cell.length_c   1.000
_cell.angle_alpha   90.00
_cell.angle_beta   90.00
_cell.angle_gamma   90.00
#
_symmetry.space_group_name_H-M   'P 1'
#
loop_
_entity.id
_entity.type
_entity.pdbx_description
1 polymer ?
#
loop_
_entity_poly.entity_id
_entity_poly.type
_entity_poly.pdbx_seq_one_letter_code
_entity_poly.pdbx_strand_id
1 'polypeptide(L)'
;MSSTTVMETVAAKPLVESPAVLVKPVEDSSAPFSSGSKANQGYKYLSTSDVDHFLTKGWLLVPDAIKHDYIDSWMKDLFVRIGYDEHDKSTWHTEYLHLPRHREVPAEEFCPDAWNKITEIAGGLDRIDPVRERYYGDAFIVNFGSEDKAKLVEDKFRPQERSGWHVDDDWYRCFLDSSGNAMTIIHVFTDIPPRGGGTWLCEDGLKGVVEYLYDHPEGLDPPIDHASTFCAGIKDCKRFHATTAKKGDVIILHGLLPHVSSPNYLHYARTISNPHVALHSPHNFNRPNGDYSLLEQVILNNLRRESIPEYKPTRERKFWYPRNAGFKRAKAREELERMIAAAKATGLNETSVDSIYFRRGTKEFDEFERRNGFDKEPNPVSGLLMEQHPIGKF
;
A
#
# COMPACT_ATOMS: atom_id res chain seq x y z
N MET A 1 -38.61 -72.44 14.10
CA MET A 1 -38.49 -71.19 13.34
C MET A 1 -39.37 -70.16 14.01
N SER A 2 -38.78 -69.27 14.81
CA SER A 2 -39.34 -67.97 15.21
C SER A 2 -38.32 -67.34 16.15
N SER A 3 -37.81 -66.16 15.82
CA SER A 3 -37.07 -65.33 16.78
C SER A 3 -37.31 -63.87 16.41
N THR A 4 -38.16 -63.24 17.20
CA THR A 4 -38.39 -61.81 17.27
C THR A 4 -37.27 -61.18 18.10
N THR A 5 -36.60 -60.15 17.61
CA THR A 5 -35.64 -59.37 18.40
C THR A 5 -36.10 -57.91 18.47
N VAL A 6 -36.13 -57.43 19.71
CA VAL A 6 -36.60 -56.13 20.19
C VAL A 6 -35.50 -55.07 20.04
N MET A 7 -35.93 -53.83 19.82
CA MET A 7 -35.10 -52.62 19.73
C MET A 7 -34.39 -52.29 21.05
N GLU A 8 -33.12 -51.90 20.96
CA GLU A 8 -32.45 -51.08 21.96
C GLU A 8 -31.87 -49.82 21.30
N THR A 9 -32.41 -48.67 21.70
CA THR A 9 -31.93 -47.32 21.37
C THR A 9 -30.73 -46.98 22.25
N VAL A 10 -29.55 -46.78 21.64
CA VAL A 10 -28.36 -46.25 22.32
C VAL A 10 -28.38 -44.73 22.25
N ALA A 11 -28.60 -44.09 23.41
CA ALA A 11 -28.47 -42.65 23.58
C ALA A 11 -27.00 -42.22 23.53
N ALA A 12 -26.72 -41.18 22.74
CA ALA A 12 -25.40 -40.55 22.66
C ALA A 12 -25.05 -39.84 23.97
N LYS A 13 -23.86 -40.10 24.50
CA LYS A 13 -23.28 -39.36 25.64
C LYS A 13 -22.94 -37.92 25.20
N PRO A 14 -23.12 -36.90 26.06
CA PRO A 14 -22.72 -35.55 25.74
C PRO A 14 -21.19 -35.42 25.76
N LEU A 15 -20.67 -34.65 24.79
CA LEU A 15 -19.27 -34.21 24.74
C LEU A 15 -19.01 -33.31 25.96
N VAL A 16 -18.00 -33.69 26.74
CA VAL A 16 -17.47 -32.88 27.84
C VAL A 16 -16.71 -31.71 27.23
N GLU A 17 -17.19 -30.49 27.44
CA GLU A 17 -16.47 -29.26 27.11
C GLU A 17 -15.19 -29.18 27.96
N SER A 18 -14.04 -29.17 27.31
CA SER A 18 -12.78 -28.77 27.95
C SER A 18 -12.86 -27.28 28.30
N PRO A 19 -12.50 -26.87 29.53
CA PRO A 19 -12.59 -25.48 29.93
C PRO A 19 -11.61 -24.65 29.09
N ALA A 20 -12.14 -23.63 28.41
CA ALA A 20 -11.36 -22.59 27.77
C ALA A 20 -10.40 -21.99 28.81
N VAL A 21 -9.10 -22.17 28.60
CA VAL A 21 -8.08 -21.47 29.38
C VAL A 21 -8.22 -20.00 29.05
N LEU A 22 -8.89 -19.26 29.94
CA LEU A 22 -8.94 -17.81 29.92
C LEU A 22 -7.51 -17.31 30.17
N VAL A 23 -6.78 -17.03 29.09
CA VAL A 23 -5.50 -16.34 29.17
C VAL A 23 -5.80 -14.93 29.68
N LYS A 24 -5.44 -14.67 30.94
CA LYS A 24 -5.53 -13.33 31.50
C LYS A 24 -4.67 -12.37 30.66
N PRO A 25 -5.12 -11.14 30.40
CA PRO A 25 -4.29 -10.13 29.75
C PRO A 25 -3.00 -9.98 30.55
N VAL A 26 -1.86 -10.04 29.87
CA VAL A 26 -0.61 -9.54 30.43
C VAL A 26 -0.80 -8.04 30.58
N GLU A 27 -0.73 -7.53 31.81
CA GLU A 27 -0.74 -6.09 32.06
C GLU A 27 0.47 -5.47 31.35
N ASP A 28 0.19 -4.66 30.33
CA ASP A 28 1.14 -3.91 29.55
C ASP A 28 1.59 -2.69 30.36
N SER A 29 2.87 -2.62 30.73
CA SER A 29 3.44 -1.43 31.37
C SER A 29 3.94 -0.40 30.36
N SER A 30 3.54 -0.46 29.09
CA SER A 30 3.85 0.55 28.08
C SER A 30 2.65 1.46 27.82
N ALA A 31 2.40 2.38 28.75
CA ALA A 31 1.57 3.52 28.44
C ALA A 31 2.12 4.23 27.18
N PRO A 32 1.27 4.62 26.20
CA PRO A 32 1.72 5.37 25.04
C PRO A 32 2.46 6.63 25.50
N PHE A 33 3.62 6.90 24.91
CA PHE A 33 4.28 8.19 25.08
C PHE A 33 3.37 9.26 24.47
N SER A 34 2.56 9.91 25.30
CA SER A 34 1.87 11.14 24.93
C SER A 34 2.88 12.26 25.12
N SER A 35 3.53 12.70 24.04
CA SER A 35 4.18 14.01 24.08
C SER A 35 3.12 15.03 24.51
N GLY A 36 3.49 16.00 25.36
CA GLY A 36 2.58 17.08 25.76
C GLY A 36 2.17 18.02 24.61
N SER A 37 2.53 17.65 23.37
CA SER A 37 2.00 18.23 22.14
C SER A 37 0.49 18.03 22.14
N LYS A 38 -0.24 19.13 22.34
CA LYS A 38 -1.69 19.17 22.08
C LYS A 38 -1.88 18.67 20.65
N ALA A 39 -2.33 17.42 20.48
CA ALA A 39 -2.84 16.94 19.19
C ALA A 39 -3.74 18.06 18.67
N ASN A 40 -3.46 18.58 17.47
CA ASN A 40 -4.16 19.73 16.92
C ASN A 40 -5.66 19.41 16.85
N GLN A 41 -6.45 19.76 17.89
CA GLN A 41 -7.85 19.34 18.03
C GLN A 41 -8.78 20.12 17.07
N GLY A 42 -8.23 20.75 16.04
CA GLY A 42 -8.93 21.55 15.03
C GLY A 42 -9.10 20.85 13.68
N TYR A 43 -8.91 19.53 13.59
CA TYR A 43 -9.17 18.79 12.36
C TYR A 43 -10.65 18.89 11.98
N LYS A 44 -10.90 19.19 10.71
CA LYS A 44 -12.23 19.29 10.10
C LYS A 44 -12.71 17.94 9.61
N TYR A 45 -11.82 17.06 9.15
CA TYR A 45 -12.18 15.80 8.48
C TYR A 45 -11.72 14.55 9.25
N LEU A 46 -10.63 14.62 10.01
CA LEU A 46 -10.21 13.56 10.92
C LEU A 46 -10.99 13.63 12.24
N SER A 47 -11.58 12.50 12.62
CA SER A 47 -12.11 12.32 13.98
C SER A 47 -10.98 12.06 14.97
N THR A 48 -11.24 12.23 16.27
CA THR A 48 -10.27 11.85 17.32
C THR A 48 -9.84 10.39 17.20
N SER A 49 -10.77 9.48 16.88
CA SER A 49 -10.44 8.06 16.68
C SER A 49 -9.53 7.83 15.46
N ASP A 50 -9.68 8.62 14.38
CA ASP A 50 -8.80 8.52 13.22
C ASP A 50 -7.38 8.95 13.60
N VAL A 51 -7.25 10.06 14.34
CA VAL A 51 -5.97 10.59 14.83
C VAL A 51 -5.29 9.57 15.74
N ASP A 52 -5.99 9.06 16.74
CA ASP A 52 -5.45 8.09 17.69
C ASP A 52 -5.03 6.79 16.98
N HIS A 53 -5.85 6.32 16.04
CA HIS A 53 -5.54 5.12 15.26
C HIS A 53 -4.30 5.34 14.38
N PHE A 54 -4.21 6.46 13.66
CA PHE A 54 -3.06 6.76 12.81
C PHE A 54 -1.76 6.93 13.63
N LEU A 55 -1.81 7.67 14.75
CA LEU A 55 -0.64 7.86 15.62
C LEU A 55 -0.16 6.54 16.25
N THR A 56 -1.09 5.63 16.57
CA THR A 56 -0.76 4.36 17.25
C THR A 56 -0.36 3.27 16.27
N LYS A 57 -1.02 3.20 15.11
CA LYS A 57 -0.90 2.09 14.15
C LYS A 57 -0.10 2.45 12.90
N GLY A 58 0.03 3.73 12.59
CA GLY A 58 0.69 4.22 11.39
C GLY A 58 -0.14 4.10 10.12
N TRP A 59 -1.45 3.82 10.21
CA TRP A 59 -2.33 3.71 9.05
C TRP A 59 -3.76 4.16 9.37
N LEU A 60 -4.61 4.29 8.35
CA LEU A 60 -6.04 4.61 8.48
C LEU A 60 -6.85 4.01 7.31
N LEU A 61 -8.02 3.45 7.60
CA LEU A 61 -9.00 3.06 6.58
C LEU A 61 -10.03 4.18 6.40
N VAL A 62 -10.29 4.57 5.15
CA VAL A 62 -11.36 5.50 4.77
C VAL A 62 -12.37 4.73 3.92
N PRO A 63 -13.52 4.35 4.49
CA PRO A 63 -14.52 3.55 3.78
C PRO A 63 -15.15 4.32 2.62
N ASP A 64 -15.41 3.62 1.51
CA ASP A 64 -16.19 4.11 0.37
C ASP A 64 -15.74 5.50 -0.15
N ALA A 65 -14.43 5.75 -0.15
CA ALA A 65 -13.86 7.05 -0.47
C ALA A 65 -13.63 7.29 -1.97
N ILE A 66 -13.49 6.24 -2.77
CA ILE A 66 -13.26 6.36 -4.22
C ILE A 66 -14.60 6.58 -4.92
N LYS A 67 -14.67 7.56 -5.84
CA LYS A 67 -15.86 7.70 -6.70
C LYS A 67 -16.03 6.48 -7.61
N HIS A 68 -17.21 5.85 -7.53
CA HIS A 68 -17.49 4.59 -8.23
C HIS A 68 -17.37 4.69 -9.75
N ASP A 69 -17.64 5.86 -10.35
CA ASP A 69 -17.48 6.08 -11.80
C ASP A 69 -16.06 5.76 -12.29
N TYR A 70 -15.02 6.07 -11.51
CA TYR A 70 -13.64 5.70 -11.87
C TYR A 70 -13.37 4.22 -11.66
N ILE A 71 -13.96 3.60 -10.64
CA ILE A 71 -13.83 2.15 -10.42
C ILE A 71 -14.43 1.42 -11.62
N ASP A 72 -15.68 1.72 -11.96
CA ASP A 72 -16.42 1.05 -13.01
C ASP A 72 -15.80 1.29 -14.38
N SER A 73 -15.40 2.53 -14.69
CA SER A 73 -14.76 2.85 -15.97
C SER A 73 -13.37 2.26 -16.13
N TRP A 74 -12.52 2.29 -15.09
CA TRP A 74 -11.14 1.80 -15.20
C TRP A 74 -11.03 0.29 -15.09
N MET A 75 -11.93 -0.37 -14.34
CA MET A 75 -11.94 -1.84 -14.22
C MET A 75 -12.53 -2.53 -15.45
N LYS A 76 -13.37 -1.84 -16.23
CA LYS A 76 -14.08 -2.40 -17.40
C LYS A 76 -13.14 -3.12 -18.39
N ASP A 77 -11.92 -2.63 -18.56
CA ASP A 77 -10.96 -3.19 -19.51
C ASP A 77 -9.79 -3.93 -18.85
N LEU A 78 -9.82 -4.19 -17.54
CA LEU A 78 -8.71 -4.85 -16.82
C LEU A 78 -8.28 -6.15 -17.51
N PHE A 79 -9.22 -7.07 -17.75
CA PHE A 79 -8.95 -8.37 -18.36
C PHE A 79 -8.49 -8.26 -19.81
N VAL A 80 -9.05 -7.31 -20.57
CA VAL A 80 -8.59 -6.97 -21.93
C VAL A 80 -7.15 -6.46 -21.91
N ARG A 81 -6.82 -5.53 -21.00
CA ARG A 81 -5.48 -4.96 -20.84
C ARG A 81 -4.46 -6.06 -20.61
N ILE A 82 -4.72 -6.98 -19.70
CA ILE A 82 -3.77 -8.05 -19.36
C ILE A 82 -3.82 -9.26 -20.30
N GLY A 83 -4.81 -9.32 -21.21
CA GLY A 83 -4.98 -10.43 -22.15
C GLY A 83 -5.47 -11.73 -21.50
N TYR A 84 -6.20 -11.63 -20.38
CA TYR A 84 -6.80 -12.77 -19.69
C TYR A 84 -8.32 -12.77 -19.88
N ASP A 85 -8.95 -13.91 -19.62
CA ASP A 85 -10.40 -14.04 -19.49
C ASP A 85 -10.76 -14.11 -17.99
N GLU A 86 -11.72 -13.30 -17.54
CA GLU A 86 -12.18 -13.27 -16.16
C GLU A 86 -12.76 -14.62 -15.70
N HIS A 87 -13.38 -15.35 -16.62
CA HIS A 87 -14.13 -16.56 -16.35
C HIS A 87 -13.37 -17.83 -16.77
N ASP A 88 -12.20 -17.70 -17.39
CA ASP A 88 -11.29 -18.81 -17.70
C ASP A 88 -9.90 -18.59 -17.06
N LYS A 89 -9.72 -19.15 -15.86
CA LYS A 89 -8.46 -19.09 -15.12
C LYS A 89 -7.30 -19.80 -15.82
N SER A 90 -7.54 -20.63 -16.84
CA SER A 90 -6.45 -21.26 -17.61
C SER A 90 -5.65 -20.24 -18.42
N THR A 91 -6.24 -19.07 -18.69
CA THR A 91 -5.54 -17.94 -19.33
C THR A 91 -4.71 -17.12 -18.33
N TRP A 92 -4.79 -17.40 -17.01
CA TRP A 92 -4.10 -16.60 -15.99
C TRP A 92 -2.67 -17.10 -15.81
N HIS A 93 -1.74 -16.51 -16.55
CA HIS A 93 -0.36 -16.98 -16.64
C HIS A 93 0.56 -16.50 -15.50
N THR A 94 0.07 -15.64 -14.60
CA THR A 94 0.86 -15.10 -13.49
C THR A 94 0.02 -14.96 -12.23
N GLU A 95 0.63 -15.09 -11.06
CA GLU A 95 -0.06 -14.89 -9.77
C GLU A 95 -0.17 -13.40 -9.38
N TYR A 96 0.67 -12.55 -9.95
CA TYR A 96 0.84 -11.16 -9.52
C TYR A 96 1.26 -10.27 -10.69
N LEU A 97 0.60 -9.12 -10.88
CA LEU A 97 0.88 -8.17 -11.95
C LEU A 97 0.90 -6.75 -11.44
N HIS A 98 1.85 -5.97 -11.95
CA HIS A 98 1.91 -4.51 -11.86
C HIS A 98 1.73 -3.93 -13.26
N LEU A 99 0.72 -3.11 -13.44
CA LEU A 99 0.34 -2.55 -14.73
C LEU A 99 0.82 -1.09 -14.87
N PRO A 100 1.06 -0.61 -16.10
CA PRO A 100 1.23 0.81 -16.37
C PRO A 100 -0.06 1.58 -16.12
N ARG A 101 0.07 2.90 -16.05
CA ARG A 101 -1.05 3.83 -15.97
C ARG A 101 -1.49 4.22 -17.39
N HIS A 102 -2.77 4.10 -17.70
CA HIS A 102 -3.38 4.64 -18.91
C HIS A 102 -4.20 5.89 -18.63
N ARG A 103 -4.83 5.98 -17.45
CA ARG A 103 -5.77 7.03 -17.07
C ARG A 103 -5.40 7.62 -15.72
N GLU A 104 -5.58 8.92 -15.55
CA GLU A 104 -5.39 9.59 -14.26
C GLU A 104 -6.26 10.83 -14.10
N VAL A 105 -6.62 11.11 -12.85
CA VAL A 105 -7.32 12.34 -12.45
C VAL A 105 -6.69 12.89 -11.16
N PRO A 106 -6.89 14.16 -10.82
CA PRO A 106 -6.45 14.72 -9.54
C PRO A 106 -6.96 13.90 -8.35
N ALA A 107 -6.13 13.77 -7.31
CA ALA A 107 -6.46 12.99 -6.12
C ALA A 107 -7.76 13.47 -5.43
N GLU A 108 -7.95 14.79 -5.34
CA GLU A 108 -9.15 15.43 -4.81
C GLU A 108 -10.41 15.15 -5.64
N GLU A 109 -10.25 14.86 -6.93
CA GLU A 109 -11.34 14.48 -7.82
C GLU A 109 -11.67 13.00 -7.66
N PHE A 110 -10.64 12.14 -7.54
CA PHE A 110 -10.78 10.69 -7.43
C PHE A 110 -11.42 10.24 -6.12
N CYS A 111 -10.90 10.72 -4.98
CA CYS A 111 -11.31 10.28 -3.65
C CYS A 111 -11.35 11.46 -2.65
N PRO A 112 -12.29 12.40 -2.79
CA PRO A 112 -12.28 13.68 -2.07
C PRO A 112 -12.20 13.54 -0.54
N ASP A 113 -12.92 12.58 0.05
CA ASP A 113 -12.95 12.38 1.50
C ASP A 113 -11.61 11.83 2.03
N ALA A 114 -11.02 10.87 1.33
CA ALA A 114 -9.68 10.39 1.67
C ALA A 114 -8.63 11.49 1.45
N TRP A 115 -8.74 12.27 0.37
CA TRP A 115 -7.81 13.36 0.09
C TRP A 115 -7.83 14.47 1.16
N ASN A 116 -9.01 14.80 1.67
CA ASN A 116 -9.17 15.72 2.79
C ASN A 116 -8.45 15.22 4.05
N LYS A 117 -8.59 13.93 4.39
CA LYS A 117 -7.88 13.31 5.53
C LYS A 117 -6.36 13.25 5.30
N ILE A 118 -5.91 12.88 4.10
CA ILE A 118 -4.49 12.91 3.68
C ILE A 118 -3.90 14.30 3.90
N THR A 119 -4.63 15.34 3.50
CA THR A 119 -4.21 16.74 3.66
C THR A 119 -4.02 17.11 5.14
N GLU A 120 -4.95 16.70 6.01
CA GLU A 120 -4.85 16.95 7.45
C GLU A 120 -3.73 16.15 8.13
N ILE A 121 -3.53 14.89 7.72
CA ILE A 121 -2.40 14.05 8.17
C ILE A 121 -1.06 14.71 7.82
N ALA A 122 -0.94 15.23 6.59
CA ALA A 122 0.26 15.95 6.13
C ALA A 122 0.50 17.27 6.87
N GLY A 123 -0.54 17.83 7.52
CA GLY A 123 -0.50 19.11 8.24
C GLY A 123 -0.84 20.32 7.37
N GLY A 124 -1.56 20.12 6.26
CA GLY A 124 -1.96 21.18 5.34
C GLY A 124 -1.64 20.88 3.88
N LEU A 125 -2.43 21.44 2.96
CA LEU A 125 -2.26 21.24 1.52
C LEU A 125 -0.95 21.81 0.99
N ASP A 126 -0.49 22.91 1.61
CA ASP A 126 0.77 23.59 1.34
C ASP A 126 2.00 22.74 1.68
N ARG A 127 1.84 21.71 2.52
CA ARG A 127 2.91 20.77 2.86
C ARG A 127 3.03 19.63 1.84
N ILE A 128 2.03 19.39 1.01
CA ILE A 128 2.06 18.36 -0.04
C ILE A 128 2.69 18.95 -1.31
N ASP A 129 3.51 18.15 -2.01
CA ASP A 129 4.09 18.56 -3.29
C ASP A 129 2.98 18.89 -4.30
N PRO A 130 2.99 20.04 -4.99
CA PRO A 130 1.91 20.43 -5.89
C PRO A 130 1.93 19.69 -7.23
N VAL A 131 2.95 18.86 -7.51
CA VAL A 131 3.17 18.20 -8.79
C VAL A 131 3.32 16.69 -8.62
N ARG A 132 4.29 16.24 -7.81
CA ARG A 132 4.63 14.82 -7.66
C ARG A 132 3.51 14.10 -6.94
N GLU A 133 3.09 12.96 -7.49
CA GLU A 133 2.11 12.06 -6.87
C GLU A 133 0.76 12.74 -6.51
N ARG A 134 0.33 13.71 -7.33
CA ARG A 134 -0.94 14.44 -7.19
C ARG A 134 -2.11 13.90 -8.00
N TYR A 135 -1.82 12.90 -8.82
CA TYR A 135 -2.80 12.28 -9.71
C TYR A 135 -2.84 10.79 -9.43
N TYR A 136 -4.07 10.28 -9.33
CA TYR A 136 -4.36 8.88 -9.10
C TYR A 136 -4.93 8.27 -10.37
N GLY A 137 -4.58 7.00 -10.59
CA GLY A 137 -4.89 6.34 -11.85
C GLY A 137 -4.94 4.83 -11.73
N ASP A 138 -5.11 4.22 -12.89
CA ASP A 138 -5.34 2.79 -13.11
C ASP A 138 -4.04 1.97 -13.27
N ALA A 139 -2.99 2.40 -12.58
CA ALA A 139 -1.73 1.65 -12.43
C ALA A 139 -1.94 0.46 -11.49
N PHE A 140 -2.73 -0.51 -11.95
CA PHE A 140 -3.22 -1.59 -11.12
C PHE A 140 -2.14 -2.55 -10.66
N ILE A 141 -2.32 -3.05 -9.46
CA ILE A 141 -1.60 -4.15 -8.85
C ILE A 141 -2.60 -5.27 -8.63
N VAL A 142 -2.46 -6.36 -9.38
CA VAL A 142 -3.38 -7.49 -9.35
C VAL A 142 -2.72 -8.68 -8.68
N ASN A 143 -3.39 -9.29 -7.71
CA ASN A 143 -2.96 -10.53 -7.06
C ASN A 143 -4.02 -11.59 -7.31
N PHE A 144 -3.73 -12.50 -8.22
CA PHE A 144 -4.64 -13.56 -8.63
C PHE A 144 -4.67 -14.73 -7.66
N GLY A 145 -3.71 -14.82 -6.74
CA GLY A 145 -3.46 -16.06 -6.00
C GLY A 145 -3.08 -17.21 -6.93
N SER A 146 -3.38 -18.44 -6.50
CA SER A 146 -3.25 -19.63 -7.34
C SER A 146 -4.16 -20.74 -6.83
N GLU A 147 -4.41 -21.72 -7.70
CA GLU A 147 -5.19 -22.91 -7.36
C GLU A 147 -4.61 -23.65 -6.14
N ASP A 148 -3.28 -23.78 -6.07
CA ASP A 148 -2.62 -24.44 -4.94
C ASP A 148 -2.81 -23.69 -3.63
N LYS A 149 -2.82 -22.34 -3.66
CA LYS A 149 -3.14 -21.55 -2.47
C LYS A 149 -4.60 -21.69 -2.07
N ALA A 150 -5.51 -21.78 -3.04
CA ALA A 150 -6.94 -21.95 -2.76
C ALA A 150 -7.28 -23.29 -2.08
N LYS A 151 -6.43 -24.31 -2.23
CA LYS A 151 -6.56 -25.59 -1.52
C LYS A 151 -6.14 -25.52 -0.05
N LEU A 152 -5.43 -24.47 0.38
CA LEU A 152 -5.00 -24.31 1.76
C LEU A 152 -6.16 -23.81 2.62
N VAL A 153 -6.42 -24.49 3.75
CA VAL A 153 -7.50 -24.12 4.69
C VAL A 153 -7.03 -23.18 5.80
N GLU A 154 -5.72 -23.07 6.00
CA GLU A 154 -5.10 -22.20 7.00
C GLU A 154 -3.97 -21.38 6.37
N ASP A 155 -3.64 -20.26 7.01
CA ASP A 155 -2.53 -19.41 6.60
C ASP A 155 -1.21 -20.10 6.96
N LYS A 156 -0.58 -20.70 5.94
CA LYS A 156 0.72 -21.37 6.09
C LYS A 156 1.85 -20.43 6.52
N PHE A 157 1.72 -19.13 6.27
CA PHE A 157 2.80 -18.17 6.45
C PHE A 157 2.60 -17.35 7.72
N ARG A 158 3.56 -17.44 8.63
CA ARG A 158 3.65 -16.51 9.76
C ARG A 158 4.18 -15.17 9.25
N PRO A 159 3.60 -14.02 9.64
CA PRO A 159 4.08 -12.71 9.19
C PRO A 159 5.57 -12.46 9.50
N GLN A 160 6.09 -12.99 10.62
CA GLN A 160 7.51 -12.88 11.00
C GLN A 160 8.47 -13.62 10.04
N GLU A 161 7.97 -14.65 9.35
CA GLU A 161 8.76 -15.50 8.45
C GLU A 161 8.60 -15.05 6.98
N ARG A 162 7.77 -14.03 6.73
CA ARG A 162 7.51 -13.51 5.40
C ARG A 162 8.70 -12.67 4.94
N SER A 163 9.24 -13.00 3.77
CA SER A 163 10.21 -12.14 3.07
C SER A 163 9.51 -10.96 2.39
N GLY A 164 10.27 -9.91 2.08
CA GLY A 164 9.80 -8.79 1.27
C GLY A 164 9.05 -7.71 2.04
N TRP A 165 9.20 -7.67 3.37
CA TRP A 165 8.82 -6.48 4.12
C TRP A 165 9.65 -5.27 3.66
N HIS A 166 8.97 -4.17 3.38
CA HIS A 166 9.58 -2.96 2.83
C HIS A 166 8.82 -1.71 3.25
N VAL A 167 9.43 -0.56 2.95
CA VAL A 167 8.76 0.74 2.79
C VAL A 167 9.02 1.19 1.35
N ASP A 168 8.14 1.97 0.72
CA ASP A 168 8.36 2.34 -0.68
C ASP A 168 9.40 3.46 -0.82
N ASP A 169 10.52 3.17 -1.50
CA ASP A 169 11.64 4.10 -1.65
C ASP A 169 12.47 3.94 -2.95
N ASP A 170 11.88 3.38 -4.01
CA ASP A 170 12.65 2.98 -5.20
C ASP A 170 13.25 4.13 -6.05
N TRP A 171 12.89 5.39 -5.74
CA TRP A 171 13.15 6.57 -6.58
C TRP A 171 13.88 7.72 -5.87
N TYR A 172 14.32 7.57 -4.63
CA TYR A 172 15.01 8.64 -3.89
C TYR A 172 15.98 8.11 -2.84
N ARG A 173 16.97 8.95 -2.45
CA ARG A 173 17.83 8.64 -1.31
C ARG A 173 17.01 8.77 -0.03
N CYS A 174 16.83 7.67 0.67
CA CYS A 174 15.97 7.58 1.86
C CYS A 174 16.69 8.13 3.10
N PHE A 175 16.04 9.05 3.80
CA PHE A 175 16.42 9.64 5.09
C PHE A 175 15.19 9.62 6.00
N LEU A 176 15.36 9.81 7.31
CA LEU A 176 14.25 9.87 8.26
C LEU A 176 13.26 10.99 7.92
N ASP A 177 13.76 12.11 7.41
CA ASP A 177 12.97 13.30 7.10
C ASP A 177 12.54 13.39 5.63
N SER A 178 12.70 12.32 4.85
CA SER A 178 12.47 12.31 3.41
C SER A 178 11.06 12.76 3.02
N SER A 179 10.98 13.55 1.94
CA SER A 179 9.72 14.01 1.36
C SER A 179 9.21 13.15 0.19
N GLY A 180 10.02 12.20 -0.28
CA GLY A 180 9.76 11.43 -1.51
C GLY A 180 8.58 10.47 -1.43
N ASN A 181 8.30 9.95 -0.23
CA ASN A 181 7.11 9.17 0.10
C ASN A 181 6.72 9.41 1.57
N ALA A 182 5.82 10.37 1.80
CA ALA A 182 5.30 10.64 3.14
C ALA A 182 4.14 9.71 3.52
N MET A 183 3.34 9.31 2.53
CA MET A 183 2.25 8.34 2.72
C MET A 183 2.16 7.42 1.52
N THR A 184 2.00 6.14 1.82
CA THR A 184 1.65 5.10 0.83
C THR A 184 0.13 4.92 0.88
N ILE A 185 -0.55 5.05 -0.27
CA ILE A 185 -2.01 4.96 -0.36
C ILE A 185 -2.39 3.65 -1.04
N ILE A 186 -3.42 2.95 -0.58
CA ILE A 186 -3.95 1.77 -1.24
C ILE A 186 -5.39 2.05 -1.64
N HIS A 187 -5.65 2.08 -2.94
CA HIS A 187 -6.99 2.18 -3.51
C HIS A 187 -7.55 0.79 -3.78
N VAL A 188 -8.76 0.50 -3.29
CA VAL A 188 -9.35 -0.84 -3.36
C VAL A 188 -10.38 -0.90 -4.48
N PHE A 189 -10.05 -1.58 -5.59
CA PHE A 189 -10.92 -1.71 -6.77
C PHE A 189 -11.74 -3.00 -6.79
N THR A 190 -11.42 -3.96 -5.93
CA THR A 190 -12.19 -5.19 -5.69
C THR A 190 -12.20 -5.47 -4.19
N ASP A 191 -13.28 -6.06 -3.68
CA ASP A 191 -13.34 -6.49 -2.28
C ASP A 191 -12.12 -7.31 -1.87
N ILE A 192 -11.64 -7.07 -0.67
CA ILE A 192 -10.54 -7.79 -0.02
C ILE A 192 -11.09 -8.44 1.25
N PRO A 193 -11.72 -9.62 1.13
CA PRO A 193 -12.14 -10.39 2.30
C PRO A 193 -10.93 -10.96 3.05
N PRO A 194 -11.12 -11.49 4.27
CA PRO A 194 -10.11 -12.29 4.95
C PRO A 194 -9.52 -13.35 4.01
N ARG A 195 -8.19 -13.49 4.03
CA ARG A 195 -7.43 -14.41 3.15
C ARG A 195 -7.48 -14.07 1.65
N GLY A 196 -8.09 -12.93 1.28
CA GLY A 196 -8.21 -12.45 -0.09
C GLY A 196 -6.99 -11.71 -0.64
N GLY A 197 -5.82 -11.77 0.01
CA GLY A 197 -4.60 -11.13 -0.49
C GLY A 197 -4.46 -9.63 -0.18
N GLY A 198 -5.02 -9.17 0.94
CA GLY A 198 -4.86 -7.80 1.45
C GLY A 198 -3.47 -7.55 2.02
N THR A 199 -2.91 -6.36 1.79
CA THR A 199 -1.58 -5.98 2.27
C THR A 199 -1.42 -6.27 3.77
N TRP A 200 -0.33 -6.91 4.15
CA TRP A 200 0.05 -7.11 5.54
C TRP A 200 0.86 -5.90 6.02
N LEU A 201 0.55 -5.43 7.23
CA LEU A 201 1.18 -4.30 7.90
C LEU A 201 1.89 -4.78 9.16
N CYS A 202 3.05 -4.22 9.47
CA CYS A 202 3.78 -4.47 10.72
C CYS A 202 3.76 -3.21 11.60
N GLU A 203 2.75 -3.09 12.46
CA GLU A 203 2.44 -1.88 13.22
C GLU A 203 3.52 -1.54 14.25
N ASP A 204 4.11 -2.54 14.91
CA ASP A 204 5.27 -2.35 15.80
C ASP A 204 6.62 -2.38 15.08
N GLY A 205 6.65 -2.63 13.77
CA GLY A 205 7.85 -2.53 12.95
C GLY A 205 8.29 -1.10 12.66
N LEU A 206 7.34 -0.15 12.70
CA LEU A 206 7.59 1.27 12.43
C LEU A 206 8.68 1.85 13.35
N LYS A 207 8.70 1.42 14.62
CA LYS A 207 9.74 1.78 15.59
C LYS A 207 11.15 1.46 15.07
N GLY A 208 11.35 0.22 14.62
CA GLY A 208 12.64 -0.23 14.11
C GLY A 208 13.07 0.53 12.85
N VAL A 209 12.11 0.88 11.99
CA VAL A 209 12.39 1.69 10.79
C VAL A 209 12.90 3.07 11.17
N VAL A 210 12.15 3.73 12.05
CA VAL A 210 12.41 5.10 12.49
C VAL A 210 13.74 5.19 13.26
N GLU A 211 14.01 4.28 14.20
CA GLU A 211 15.27 4.24 14.94
C GLU A 211 16.47 4.03 13.99
N TYR A 212 16.35 3.12 13.02
CA TYR A 212 17.41 2.90 12.05
C TYR A 212 17.71 4.15 11.22
N LEU A 213 16.69 4.78 10.62
CA LEU A 213 16.89 5.98 9.79
C LEU A 213 17.36 7.20 10.59
N TYR A 214 17.04 7.26 11.88
CA TYR A 214 17.56 8.26 12.80
C TYR A 214 19.07 8.09 13.02
N ASP A 215 19.53 6.85 13.22
CA ASP A 215 20.95 6.54 13.46
C ASP A 215 21.82 6.54 12.18
N HIS A 216 21.20 6.57 11.00
CA HIS A 216 21.87 6.56 9.69
C HIS A 216 21.58 7.83 8.87
N PRO A 217 22.07 9.02 9.32
CA PRO A 217 21.79 10.29 8.65
C PRO A 217 22.45 10.40 7.26
N GLU A 218 23.35 9.50 6.89
CA GLU A 218 23.89 9.37 5.53
C GLU A 218 22.85 8.86 4.51
N GLY A 219 21.78 8.24 4.99
CA GLY A 219 20.70 7.74 4.16
C GLY A 219 21.10 6.61 3.21
N LEU A 220 20.10 6.03 2.57
CA LEU A 220 20.23 4.82 1.77
C LEU A 220 19.83 5.08 0.31
N ASP A 221 20.55 4.50 -0.63
CA ASP A 221 20.23 4.59 -2.07
C ASP A 221 19.49 3.33 -2.53
N PRO A 222 18.47 3.43 -3.40
CA PRO A 222 17.80 2.28 -3.97
C PRO A 222 18.73 1.50 -4.92
N PRO A 223 18.64 0.15 -4.99
CA PRO A 223 17.82 -0.73 -4.17
C PRO A 223 18.29 -0.80 -2.72
N ILE A 224 17.34 -0.71 -1.79
CA ILE A 224 17.62 -0.87 -0.36
C ILE A 224 17.33 -2.31 0.03
N ASP A 225 18.31 -2.99 0.61
CA ASP A 225 18.07 -4.29 1.24
C ASP A 225 17.39 -4.08 2.60
N HIS A 226 16.06 -3.96 2.58
CA HIS A 226 15.28 -3.70 3.79
C HIS A 226 15.47 -4.78 4.86
N ALA A 227 15.60 -6.04 4.44
CA ALA A 227 15.74 -7.18 5.36
C ALA A 227 17.05 -7.13 6.17
N SER A 228 18.08 -6.48 5.63
CA SER A 228 19.35 -6.24 6.31
C SER A 228 19.50 -4.83 6.91
N THR A 229 18.53 -3.95 6.67
CA THR A 229 18.55 -2.54 7.13
C THR A 229 17.36 -2.26 8.05
N PHE A 230 16.53 -1.28 7.73
CA PHE A 230 15.51 -0.75 8.63
C PHE A 230 14.26 -1.66 8.78
N CYS A 231 14.18 -2.79 8.07
CA CYS A 231 13.18 -3.85 8.30
C CYS A 231 13.76 -5.12 8.95
N ALA A 232 15.04 -5.14 9.33
CA ALA A 232 15.71 -6.34 9.87
C ALA A 232 15.07 -6.89 11.16
N GLY A 233 14.45 -6.02 11.96
CA GLY A 233 13.81 -6.37 13.23
C GLY A 233 12.40 -6.98 13.11
N ILE A 234 11.81 -7.05 11.90
CA ILE A 234 10.40 -7.46 11.75
C ILE A 234 10.12 -8.88 12.23
N LYS A 235 11.10 -9.79 12.14
CA LYS A 235 10.98 -11.15 12.67
C LYS A 235 10.66 -11.19 14.17
N ASP A 236 11.02 -10.14 14.90
CA ASP A 236 10.85 -10.02 16.34
C ASP A 236 9.54 -9.30 16.72
N CYS A 237 8.92 -8.59 15.77
CA CYS A 237 7.63 -7.90 15.93
C CYS A 237 6.48 -8.86 16.27
N LYS A 238 5.40 -8.28 16.81
CA LYS A 238 4.22 -8.97 17.35
C LYS A 238 2.90 -8.43 16.83
N ARG A 239 2.85 -7.18 16.33
CA ARG A 239 1.62 -6.52 15.90
C ARG A 239 1.54 -6.47 14.38
N PHE A 240 1.01 -7.54 13.82
CA PHE A 240 0.74 -7.65 12.39
C PHE A 240 -0.75 -7.49 12.10
N HIS A 241 -1.06 -6.78 11.03
CA HIS A 241 -2.43 -6.62 10.57
C HIS A 241 -2.55 -7.05 9.12
N ALA A 242 -3.45 -7.98 8.84
CA ALA A 242 -3.83 -8.34 7.48
C ALA A 242 -5.03 -7.48 7.06
N THR A 243 -4.82 -6.56 6.12
CA THR A 243 -5.88 -5.64 5.71
C THR A 243 -7.04 -6.40 5.07
N THR A 244 -8.25 -5.99 5.42
CA THR A 244 -9.49 -6.34 4.72
C THR A 244 -10.20 -5.04 4.38
N ALA A 245 -10.88 -5.00 3.26
CA ALA A 245 -11.49 -3.79 2.74
C ALA A 245 -12.57 -4.13 1.71
N LYS A 246 -13.45 -3.18 1.43
CA LYS A 246 -14.42 -3.26 0.34
C LYS A 246 -13.95 -2.47 -0.86
N LYS A 247 -14.45 -2.84 -2.04
CA LYS A 247 -14.35 -2.00 -3.24
C LYS A 247 -14.83 -0.59 -2.92
N GLY A 248 -14.02 0.41 -3.26
CA GLY A 248 -14.27 1.82 -2.95
C GLY A 248 -13.50 2.35 -1.75
N ASP A 249 -12.98 1.48 -0.88
CA ASP A 249 -12.20 1.91 0.27
C ASP A 249 -10.81 2.45 -0.13
N VAL A 250 -10.27 3.33 0.70
CA VAL A 250 -8.88 3.81 0.64
C VAL A 250 -8.18 3.52 1.95
N ILE A 251 -6.98 2.93 1.89
CA ILE A 251 -6.12 2.73 3.07
C ILE A 251 -4.93 3.68 2.96
N ILE A 252 -4.75 4.52 3.98
CA ILE A 252 -3.64 5.49 4.06
C ILE A 252 -2.60 4.91 5.01
N LEU A 253 -1.37 4.74 4.57
CA LEU A 253 -0.25 4.28 5.39
C LEU A 253 0.74 5.42 5.58
N HIS A 254 1.31 5.54 6.78
CA HIS A 254 2.52 6.33 6.99
C HIS A 254 3.64 5.78 6.08
N GLY A 255 4.40 6.63 5.41
CA GLY A 255 5.40 6.22 4.41
C GLY A 255 6.50 5.29 4.97
N LEU A 256 6.74 5.35 6.29
CA LEU A 256 7.67 4.48 7.00
C LEU A 256 7.05 3.22 7.64
N LEU A 257 5.76 2.92 7.41
CA LEU A 257 5.12 1.72 7.94
C LEU A 257 5.55 0.50 7.11
N PRO A 258 6.24 -0.51 7.70
CA PRO A 258 6.60 -1.70 6.96
C PRO A 258 5.37 -2.48 6.52
N HIS A 259 5.36 -2.84 5.25
CA HIS A 259 4.27 -3.61 4.66
C HIS A 259 4.78 -4.63 3.64
N VAL A 260 3.92 -5.58 3.30
CA VAL A 260 4.23 -6.63 2.33
C VAL A 260 2.97 -7.16 1.67
N SER A 261 3.10 -7.62 0.42
CA SER A 261 2.04 -8.38 -0.23
C SER A 261 1.77 -9.70 0.50
N SER A 262 0.50 -9.98 0.78
CA SER A 262 0.07 -11.25 1.37
C SER A 262 -0.39 -12.25 0.30
N PRO A 263 -0.43 -13.55 0.64
CA PRO A 263 -1.02 -14.54 -0.25
C PRO A 263 -2.52 -14.29 -0.46
N ASN A 264 -2.97 -14.39 -1.71
CA ASN A 264 -4.38 -14.52 -2.03
C ASN A 264 -4.75 -16.00 -2.07
N TYR A 265 -5.51 -16.45 -1.07
CA TYR A 265 -5.99 -17.83 -0.93
C TYR A 265 -7.37 -18.04 -1.57
N LEU A 266 -7.98 -17.02 -2.16
CA LEU A 266 -9.31 -17.14 -2.77
C LEU A 266 -9.24 -17.26 -4.29
N HIS A 267 -8.05 -17.14 -4.86
CA HIS A 267 -7.75 -17.28 -6.27
C HIS A 267 -8.69 -16.48 -7.20
N TYR A 268 -8.77 -15.17 -6.96
CA TYR A 268 -9.56 -14.20 -7.73
C TYR A 268 -8.68 -13.00 -8.07
N ALA A 269 -9.09 -12.16 -9.03
CA ALA A 269 -8.35 -10.95 -9.39
C ALA A 269 -8.51 -9.86 -8.32
N ARG A 270 -7.73 -9.94 -7.23
CA ARG A 270 -7.68 -8.87 -6.23
C ARG A 270 -6.97 -7.67 -6.85
N THR A 271 -7.67 -6.58 -7.09
CA THR A 271 -7.13 -5.39 -7.77
C THR A 271 -7.08 -4.20 -6.82
N ILE A 272 -5.88 -3.64 -6.68
CA ILE A 272 -5.64 -2.37 -5.98
C ILE A 272 -4.82 -1.44 -6.87
N SER A 273 -4.69 -0.17 -6.51
CA SER A 273 -3.53 0.62 -6.91
C SER A 273 -2.83 1.17 -5.68
N ASN A 274 -1.55 1.53 -5.82
CA ASN A 274 -0.73 1.97 -4.71
C ASN A 274 0.05 3.24 -5.06
N PRO A 275 -0.61 4.41 -5.16
CA PRO A 275 0.10 5.67 -5.32
C PRO A 275 0.62 6.18 -3.97
N HIS A 276 1.39 7.25 -4.05
CA HIS A 276 2.06 7.85 -2.90
C HIS A 276 1.58 9.28 -2.68
N VAL A 277 2.06 9.89 -1.60
CA VAL A 277 1.96 11.34 -1.37
C VAL A 277 3.36 11.84 -1.06
N ALA A 278 3.84 12.76 -1.89
CA ALA A 278 5.11 13.45 -1.65
C ALA A 278 4.87 14.77 -0.90
N LEU A 279 5.83 15.17 -0.07
CA LEU A 279 5.80 16.49 0.58
C LEU A 279 6.56 17.52 -0.25
N HIS A 280 6.09 18.76 -0.20
CA HIS A 280 6.78 19.90 -0.80
C HIS A 280 8.15 20.14 -0.16
N SER A 281 8.29 19.82 1.13
CA SER A 281 9.54 19.96 1.88
C SER A 281 9.74 18.79 2.84
N PRO A 282 10.99 18.46 3.20
CA PRO A 282 11.29 17.45 4.21
C PRO A 282 10.54 17.70 5.53
N HIS A 283 10.33 16.63 6.30
CA HIS A 283 9.84 16.75 7.67
C HIS A 283 10.74 17.69 8.48
N ASN A 284 10.13 18.48 9.37
CA ASN A 284 10.87 19.35 10.27
C ASN A 284 10.60 18.93 11.72
N PHE A 285 11.56 18.32 12.37
CA PHE A 285 11.40 17.84 13.74
C PHE A 285 11.89 18.82 14.81
N ASN A 286 12.03 20.10 14.43
CA ASN A 286 12.53 21.18 15.27
C ASN A 286 11.68 22.45 15.11
N ARG A 287 10.36 22.33 15.29
CA ARG A 287 9.45 23.49 15.26
C ARG A 287 9.32 24.09 16.67
N PRO A 288 9.69 25.37 16.88
CA PRO A 288 9.62 25.99 18.20
C PRO A 288 8.20 26.03 18.80
N ASN A 289 7.18 26.06 17.95
CA ASN A 289 5.77 26.08 18.35
C ASN A 289 5.16 24.69 18.55
N GLY A 290 5.90 23.61 18.30
CA GLY A 290 5.41 22.23 18.40
C GLY A 290 4.35 21.84 17.37
N ASP A 291 4.16 22.62 16.31
CA ASP A 291 3.12 22.40 15.28
C ASP A 291 3.53 21.32 14.26
N TYR A 292 3.70 20.10 14.78
CA TYR A 292 4.06 18.91 14.02
C TYR A 292 2.82 18.29 13.36
N SER A 293 2.95 17.86 12.10
CA SER A 293 1.91 17.08 11.43
C SER A 293 1.79 15.68 12.05
N LEU A 294 0.73 14.93 11.72
CA LEU A 294 0.57 13.57 12.23
C LEU A 294 1.69 12.65 11.76
N LEU A 295 2.22 12.88 10.55
CA LEU A 295 3.41 12.19 10.05
C LEU A 295 4.61 12.39 10.97
N GLU A 296 4.88 13.65 11.33
CA GLU A 296 6.02 13.99 12.18
C GLU A 296 5.83 13.46 13.60
N GLN A 297 4.60 13.51 14.12
CA GLN A 297 4.25 12.96 15.43
C GLN A 297 4.42 11.44 15.48
N VAL A 298 4.04 10.69 14.43
CA VAL A 298 4.29 9.23 14.36
C VAL A 298 5.78 8.93 14.53
N ILE A 299 6.65 9.67 13.84
CA ILE A 299 8.12 9.50 13.93
C ILE A 299 8.62 9.83 15.34
N LEU A 300 8.27 11.01 15.86
CA LEU A 300 8.69 11.48 17.17
C LEU A 300 8.22 10.56 18.31
N ASN A 301 6.98 10.06 18.24
CA ASN A 301 6.42 9.13 19.23
C ASN A 301 7.18 7.79 19.23
N ASN A 302 7.57 7.28 18.05
CA ASN A 302 8.34 6.04 17.94
C ASN A 302 9.78 6.20 18.46
N LEU A 303 10.38 7.38 18.33
CA LEU A 303 11.65 7.73 18.99
C LEU A 303 11.50 8.05 20.48
N ARG A 304 10.28 8.22 21.00
CA ARG A 304 9.97 8.72 22.35
C ARG A 304 10.62 10.07 22.62
N ARG A 305 10.50 11.00 21.67
CA ARG A 305 11.06 12.34 21.72
C ARG A 305 10.02 13.39 21.39
N GLU A 306 10.16 14.58 21.96
CA GLU A 306 9.29 15.73 21.63
C GLU A 306 9.80 16.52 20.43
N SER A 307 11.10 16.44 20.13
CA SER A 307 11.78 17.02 18.98
C SER A 307 13.13 16.34 18.77
N ILE A 308 13.72 16.50 17.58
CA ILE A 308 15.09 16.05 17.26
C ILE A 308 15.87 17.15 16.49
N PRO A 309 16.17 18.30 17.12
CA PRO A 309 16.91 19.40 16.50
C PRO A 309 18.31 19.02 15.97
N GLU A 310 18.88 17.95 16.50
CA GLU A 310 20.19 17.43 16.12
C GLU A 310 20.17 16.66 14.79
N TYR A 311 19.02 16.11 14.37
CA TYR A 311 18.96 15.27 13.18
C TYR A 311 19.11 16.12 11.90
N LYS A 312 20.10 15.77 11.08
CA LYS A 312 20.33 16.37 9.76
C LYS A 312 20.91 15.33 8.81
N PRO A 313 20.39 15.20 7.58
CA PRO A 313 21.04 14.40 6.55
C PRO A 313 22.50 14.81 6.34
N THR A 314 23.40 13.84 6.24
CA THR A 314 24.85 14.08 6.01
C THR A 314 25.26 13.93 4.54
N ARG A 315 24.33 13.48 3.68
CA ARG A 315 24.51 13.39 2.22
C ARG A 315 23.48 14.24 1.50
N GLU A 316 23.82 14.66 0.28
CA GLU A 316 22.88 15.35 -0.61
C GLU A 316 21.64 14.49 -0.88
N ARG A 317 20.48 15.12 -1.03
CA ARG A 317 19.26 14.42 -1.48
C ARG A 317 19.37 14.12 -2.97
N LYS A 318 18.92 12.92 -3.37
CA LYS A 318 18.85 12.51 -4.77
C LYS A 318 17.50 11.89 -5.08
N PHE A 319 17.07 12.08 -6.32
CA PHE A 319 15.86 11.53 -6.90
C PHE A 319 16.21 10.95 -8.25
N TRP A 320 15.62 9.81 -8.57
CA TRP A 320 15.87 9.07 -9.81
C TRP A 320 14.56 8.69 -10.47
N TYR A 321 14.68 8.25 -11.72
CA TYR A 321 13.58 7.57 -12.39
C TYR A 321 13.16 6.33 -11.58
N PRO A 322 11.86 6.13 -11.28
CA PRO A 322 11.39 4.98 -10.52
C PRO A 322 11.78 3.65 -11.15
N ARG A 323 12.48 2.80 -10.39
CA ARG A 323 13.12 1.59 -10.93
C ARG A 323 12.09 0.64 -11.54
N ASN A 324 10.95 0.46 -10.87
CA ASN A 324 9.90 -0.45 -11.32
C ASN A 324 9.11 0.04 -12.55
N ALA A 325 9.26 1.32 -12.94
CA ALA A 325 8.54 1.85 -14.09
C ALA A 325 9.04 1.27 -15.42
N GLY A 326 10.24 0.68 -15.46
CA GLY A 326 10.76 -0.04 -16.64
C GLY A 326 9.81 -1.14 -17.11
N PHE A 327 9.64 -2.21 -16.31
CA PHE A 327 8.79 -3.35 -16.67
C PHE A 327 7.30 -2.96 -16.74
N LYS A 328 6.84 -2.00 -15.93
CA LYS A 328 5.43 -1.54 -15.97
C LYS A 328 5.13 -0.89 -17.33
N ARG A 329 5.94 0.09 -17.73
CA ARG A 329 5.73 0.83 -18.99
C ARG A 329 6.00 -0.03 -20.23
N ALA A 330 6.84 -1.05 -20.14
CA ALA A 330 7.06 -2.00 -21.23
C ALA A 330 5.76 -2.69 -21.68
N LYS A 331 4.79 -2.88 -20.76
CA LYS A 331 3.48 -3.50 -21.06
C LYS A 331 2.53 -2.56 -21.82
N ALA A 332 2.70 -1.25 -21.70
CA ALA A 332 1.72 -0.25 -22.15
C ALA A 332 1.34 -0.37 -23.63
N ARG A 333 2.30 -0.70 -24.50
CA ARG A 333 2.05 -0.88 -25.93
C ARG A 333 1.08 -2.03 -26.19
N GLU A 334 1.32 -3.19 -25.58
CA GLU A 334 0.51 -4.38 -25.78
C GLU A 334 -0.87 -4.26 -25.11
N GLU A 335 -0.94 -3.62 -23.92
CA GLU A 335 -2.22 -3.30 -23.29
C GLU A 335 -3.06 -2.38 -24.21
N LEU A 336 -2.43 -1.36 -24.79
CA LEU A 336 -3.10 -0.43 -25.71
C LEU A 336 -3.58 -1.13 -26.99
N GLU A 337 -2.75 -1.98 -27.59
CA GLU A 337 -3.13 -2.77 -28.78
C GLU A 337 -4.35 -3.66 -28.51
N ARG A 338 -4.41 -4.32 -27.34
CA ARG A 338 -5.56 -5.13 -26.93
C ARG A 338 -6.81 -4.30 -26.72
N MET A 339 -6.71 -3.15 -26.06
CA MET A 339 -7.85 -2.23 -25.88
C MET A 339 -8.39 -1.71 -27.22
N ILE A 340 -7.52 -1.33 -28.16
CA ILE A 340 -7.93 -0.91 -29.51
C ILE A 340 -8.63 -2.05 -30.26
N ALA A 341 -8.09 -3.27 -30.18
CA ALA A 341 -8.71 -4.43 -30.81
C ALA A 341 -10.10 -4.73 -30.23
N ALA A 342 -10.27 -4.66 -28.91
CA ALA A 342 -11.56 -4.84 -28.24
C ALA A 342 -12.57 -3.74 -28.63
N ALA A 343 -12.14 -2.48 -28.72
CA ALA A 343 -12.98 -1.39 -29.21
C ALA A 343 -13.48 -1.66 -30.65
N LYS A 344 -12.57 -2.04 -31.56
CA LYS A 344 -12.92 -2.39 -32.95
C LYS A 344 -13.89 -3.56 -33.05
N ALA A 345 -13.72 -4.59 -32.21
CA ALA A 345 -14.60 -5.76 -32.17
C ALA A 345 -16.04 -5.41 -31.76
N THR A 346 -16.25 -4.30 -31.05
CA THR A 346 -17.58 -3.81 -30.64
C THR A 346 -18.13 -2.73 -31.57
N GLY A 347 -17.49 -2.49 -32.73
CA GLY A 347 -17.91 -1.48 -33.70
C GLY A 347 -17.48 -0.05 -33.36
N LEU A 348 -16.65 0.13 -32.32
CA LEU A 348 -16.03 1.40 -31.98
C LEU A 348 -14.69 1.56 -32.72
N ASN A 349 -14.08 2.74 -32.62
CA ASN A 349 -12.77 3.04 -33.20
C ASN A 349 -11.73 3.33 -32.11
N GLU A 350 -10.48 3.57 -32.51
CA GLU A 350 -9.39 3.84 -31.57
C GLU A 350 -9.60 5.09 -30.70
N THR A 351 -10.37 6.08 -31.17
CA THR A 351 -10.65 7.31 -30.40
C THR A 351 -11.59 7.06 -29.22
N SER A 352 -12.19 5.87 -29.12
CA SER A 352 -12.97 5.44 -27.95
C SER A 352 -12.12 4.87 -26.81
N VAL A 353 -10.83 4.61 -27.05
CA VAL A 353 -9.90 4.09 -26.03
C VAL A 353 -9.26 5.27 -25.29
N ASP A 354 -9.50 5.38 -24.00
CA ASP A 354 -8.87 6.41 -23.17
C ASP A 354 -7.49 5.93 -22.67
N SER A 355 -6.44 6.61 -23.12
CA SER A 355 -5.06 6.29 -22.76
C SER A 355 -4.16 7.51 -22.96
N ILE A 356 -3.42 7.87 -21.91
CA ILE A 356 -2.41 8.94 -21.92
C ILE A 356 -1.34 8.72 -23.01
N TYR A 357 -1.09 7.48 -23.41
CA TYR A 357 -0.08 7.14 -24.41
C TYR A 357 -0.43 7.61 -25.83
N PHE A 358 -1.69 7.91 -26.14
CA PHE A 358 -2.04 8.59 -27.40
C PHE A 358 -1.60 10.06 -27.42
N ARG A 359 -1.31 10.63 -26.24
CA ARG A 359 -0.97 12.05 -26.07
C ARG A 359 0.56 12.26 -26.07
N ARG A 360 1.36 11.26 -26.42
CA ARG A 360 2.83 11.38 -26.52
C ARG A 360 3.24 12.55 -27.42
N GLY A 361 4.22 13.34 -26.98
CA GLY A 361 4.67 14.54 -27.69
C GLY A 361 3.79 15.78 -27.47
N THR A 362 2.80 15.70 -26.59
CA THR A 362 2.01 16.85 -26.14
C THR A 362 2.44 17.30 -24.76
N LYS A 363 2.13 18.56 -24.42
CA LYS A 363 2.36 19.11 -23.07
C LYS A 363 1.71 18.26 -21.98
N GLU A 364 0.55 17.68 -22.26
CA GLU A 364 -0.17 16.85 -21.29
C GLU A 364 0.61 15.58 -20.92
N PHE A 365 1.26 14.94 -21.90
CA PHE A 365 2.12 13.79 -21.66
C PHE A 365 3.41 14.18 -20.94
N ASP A 366 3.99 15.34 -21.25
CA ASP A 366 5.17 15.86 -20.53
C ASP A 366 4.84 16.14 -19.05
N GLU A 367 3.65 16.67 -18.78
CA GLU A 367 3.18 16.86 -17.41
C GLU A 367 2.94 15.51 -16.70
N PHE A 368 2.36 14.52 -17.39
CA PHE A 368 2.25 13.14 -16.87
C PHE A 368 3.63 12.56 -16.51
N GLU A 369 4.63 12.67 -17.39
CA GLU A 369 5.98 12.17 -17.11
C GLU A 369 6.58 12.89 -15.90
N ARG A 370 6.45 14.22 -15.80
CA ARG A 370 6.95 15.01 -14.67
C ARG A 370 6.27 14.65 -13.35
N ARG A 371 4.94 14.50 -13.33
CA ARG A 371 4.18 14.17 -12.10
C ARG A 371 4.57 12.81 -11.55
N ASN A 372 4.95 11.87 -12.41
CA ASN A 372 5.35 10.51 -12.05
C ASN A 372 6.89 10.33 -11.93
N GLY A 373 7.68 11.41 -12.08
CA GLY A 373 9.13 11.36 -11.95
C GLY A 373 9.83 10.64 -13.11
N PHE A 374 9.14 10.46 -14.22
CA PHE A 374 9.68 9.84 -15.44
C PHE A 374 10.55 10.82 -16.25
N ASP A 375 10.56 12.10 -15.86
CA ASP A 375 11.47 13.14 -16.35
C ASP A 375 12.87 13.08 -15.70
N LYS A 376 13.11 12.14 -14.77
CA LYS A 376 14.40 11.97 -14.08
C LYS A 376 15.28 10.96 -14.81
N GLU A 377 16.58 11.06 -14.54
CA GLU A 377 17.54 10.06 -15.00
C GLU A 377 17.44 8.78 -14.15
N PRO A 378 17.58 7.59 -14.76
CA PRO A 378 17.78 6.36 -14.01
C PRO A 378 18.98 6.45 -13.07
N ASN A 379 18.90 5.76 -11.94
CA ASN A 379 20.07 5.62 -11.07
C ASN A 379 21.17 4.88 -11.85
N PRO A 380 22.37 5.48 -12.03
CA PRO A 380 23.42 4.90 -12.86
C PRO A 380 24.02 3.61 -12.29
N VAL A 381 23.81 3.34 -10.99
CA VAL A 381 24.28 2.12 -10.33
C VAL A 381 23.25 1.01 -10.45
N SER A 382 21.98 1.30 -10.15
CA SER A 382 20.94 0.26 -10.08
C SER A 382 20.15 0.06 -11.37
N GLY A 383 20.17 1.02 -12.28
CA GLY A 383 19.39 0.99 -13.52
C GLY A 383 17.88 0.87 -13.30
N LEU A 384 17.18 0.42 -14.35
CA LEU A 384 15.74 0.11 -14.35
C LEU A 384 15.51 -1.40 -14.18
N LEU A 385 14.40 -1.77 -13.54
CA LEU A 385 13.91 -3.14 -13.54
C LEU A 385 13.06 -3.36 -14.79
N MET A 386 13.54 -4.22 -15.68
CA MET A 386 12.83 -4.60 -16.92
C MET A 386 12.01 -5.88 -16.80
N GLU A 387 12.20 -6.62 -15.70
CA GLU A 387 11.43 -7.81 -15.34
C GLU A 387 10.73 -7.58 -13.99
N GLN A 388 9.48 -8.02 -13.89
CA GLN A 388 8.72 -7.89 -12.65
C GLN A 388 9.19 -8.94 -11.63
N HIS A 389 9.32 -8.52 -10.38
CA HIS A 389 9.60 -9.43 -9.28
C HIS A 389 8.44 -10.41 -9.01
N PRO A 390 8.72 -11.64 -8.55
CA PRO A 390 7.70 -12.53 -7.99
C PRO A 390 7.02 -11.93 -6.76
N ILE A 391 5.80 -12.37 -6.44
CA ILE A 391 5.07 -11.90 -5.25
C ILE A 391 5.88 -12.09 -3.96
N GLY A 392 6.02 -11.03 -3.16
CA GLY A 392 6.76 -11.06 -1.89
C GLY A 392 8.29 -11.02 -2.04
N LYS A 393 8.79 -10.68 -3.23
CA LYS A 393 10.19 -10.32 -3.47
C LYS A 393 10.20 -8.88 -3.98
N PHE A 394 11.03 -8.02 -3.41
CA PHE A 394 11.12 -6.60 -3.75
C PHE A 394 12.58 -6.20 -3.96
#